data_AF-A0A2R6EYH4-F1
#
_entry.id   AF-A0A2R6EYH4-F1
#
_cell.length_a   1.000
_cell.length_b   1.000
_cell.length_c   1.000
_cell.angle_alpha   90.00
_cell.angle_beta   90.00
_cell.angle_gamma   90.00
#
_symmetry.space_group_name_H-M   'P 1'
#
loop_
_entity.id
_entity.type
_entity.pdbx_description
1 polymer ?
#
loop_
_entity_poly.entity_id
_entity_poly.type
_entity_poly.pdbx_seq_one_letter_code
_entity_poly.pdbx_strand_id
1 'polypeptide(L)'
;MSGWDRDRAIDRVEELVDAVATEELPVPVREVWVFGDLALGLDPVDRLDVYVTKDLLFGRDEEAESKFRDSHGVEGVGKTVRAEWAKANPESLRATPSGHVAPEQCLAAHLLEEGEPIHLEVCNASFEDNVTRRLEGANARGSYEEILDPRGVCLWLDGRRSEDAF
;
A
#
# COMPACT_ATOMS: atom_id res chain seq x y z
N MET A 1 -8.15 -8.05 25.04
CA MET A 1 -8.73 -7.80 23.72
C MET A 1 -8.05 -6.56 23.19
N SER A 2 -7.21 -6.71 22.16
CA SER A 2 -6.42 -5.62 21.58
C SER A 2 -6.88 -5.41 20.15
N GLY A 3 -8.10 -4.89 20.00
CA GLY A 3 -8.60 -4.37 18.72
C GLY A 3 -8.64 -2.84 18.79
N TRP A 4 -8.79 -2.20 17.64
CA TRP A 4 -9.03 -0.78 17.55
C TRP A 4 -10.49 -0.48 17.89
N ASP A 5 -10.71 0.64 18.57
CA ASP A 5 -12.00 1.30 18.51
C ASP A 5 -12.27 1.72 17.07
N ARG A 6 -13.51 1.56 16.60
CA ARG A 6 -13.86 1.82 15.20
C ARG A 6 -13.56 3.26 14.79
N ASP A 7 -13.84 4.24 15.62
CA ASP A 7 -13.63 5.65 15.27
C ASP A 7 -12.12 5.92 15.13
N ARG A 8 -11.30 5.32 16.02
CA ARG A 8 -9.83 5.36 15.88
C ARG A 8 -9.34 4.70 14.59
N ALA A 9 -9.97 3.60 14.16
CA ALA A 9 -9.62 2.94 12.90
C ALA A 9 -9.98 3.81 11.69
N ILE A 10 -11.12 4.50 11.73
CA ILE A 10 -11.52 5.48 10.70
C ILE A 10 -10.49 6.61 10.63
N ASP A 11 -10.20 7.27 11.75
CA ASP A 11 -9.22 8.37 11.82
C ASP A 11 -7.87 7.97 11.20
N ARG A 12 -7.38 6.76 11.51
CA ARG A 12 -6.11 6.27 10.98
C ARG A 12 -6.14 6.05 9.47
N VAL A 13 -7.26 5.57 8.94
CA VAL A 13 -7.43 5.42 7.49
C VAL A 13 -7.55 6.77 6.80
N GLU A 14 -8.16 7.77 7.44
CA GLU A 14 -8.17 9.14 6.93
C GLU A 14 -6.76 9.69 6.74
N GLU A 15 -5.88 9.47 7.72
CA GLU A 15 -4.47 9.85 7.65
C GLU A 15 -3.74 9.16 6.49
N LEU A 16 -3.99 7.86 6.28
CA LEU A 16 -3.40 7.13 5.15
C LEU A 16 -3.83 7.72 3.81
N VAL A 17 -5.11 8.07 3.67
CA VAL A 17 -5.64 8.69 2.44
C VAL A 17 -5.11 10.11 2.26
N ASP A 18 -4.93 10.88 3.34
CA ASP A 18 -4.32 12.21 3.28
C ASP A 18 -2.85 12.15 2.86
N ALA A 19 -2.08 11.19 3.38
CA ALA A 19 -0.70 10.96 2.95
C ALA A 19 -0.65 10.62 1.45
N VAL A 20 -1.54 9.73 0.98
CA VAL A 20 -1.67 9.39 -0.44
C VAL A 20 -2.05 10.59 -1.31
N ALA A 21 -2.92 11.46 -0.80
CA ALA A 21 -3.44 12.61 -1.54
C ALA A 21 -2.43 13.76 -1.65
N THR A 22 -1.57 13.93 -0.66
CA THR A 22 -0.81 15.18 -0.48
C THR A 22 0.71 15.00 -0.49
N GLU A 23 1.23 13.83 -0.17
CA GLU A 23 2.67 13.61 -0.04
C GLU A 23 3.31 13.07 -1.32
N GLU A 24 4.62 13.29 -1.46
CA GLU A 24 5.39 12.58 -2.48
C GLU A 24 5.65 11.16 -1.99
N LEU A 25 5.01 10.18 -2.61
CA LEU A 25 5.18 8.76 -2.30
C LEU A 25 6.33 8.11 -3.11
N PRO A 26 6.84 6.92 -2.74
CA PRO A 26 7.88 6.23 -3.51
C PRO A 26 7.45 5.89 -4.95
N VAL A 27 6.16 5.66 -5.16
CA VAL A 27 5.52 5.31 -6.43
C VAL A 27 4.12 5.93 -6.51
N PRO A 28 3.53 6.13 -7.69
CA PRO A 28 2.15 6.63 -7.78
C PRO A 28 1.17 5.61 -7.18
N VAL A 29 0.18 6.11 -6.44
CA VAL A 29 -0.94 5.33 -5.91
C VAL A 29 -2.20 5.69 -6.69
N ARG A 30 -2.91 4.64 -7.12
CA ARG A 30 -4.10 4.72 -7.96
C ARG A 30 -5.39 4.50 -7.18
N GLU A 31 -5.36 3.55 -6.24
CA GLU A 31 -6.54 3.16 -5.46
C GLU A 31 -6.15 2.93 -4.01
N VAL A 32 -7.03 3.32 -3.07
CA VAL A 32 -6.97 2.94 -1.66
C VAL A 32 -8.33 2.41 -1.26
N TRP A 33 -8.35 1.20 -0.71
CA TRP A 33 -9.53 0.51 -0.24
C TRP A 33 -9.32 -0.01 1.18
N VAL A 34 -10.40 -0.05 1.95
CA VAL A 34 -10.45 -0.87 3.18
C VAL A 34 -11.35 -2.07 2.96
N PHE A 35 -11.02 -3.17 3.61
CA PHE A 35 -11.81 -4.40 3.59
C PHE A 35 -11.81 -5.02 5.00
N GLY A 36 -12.51 -6.14 5.18
CA GLY A 36 -12.59 -6.82 6.47
C GLY A 36 -13.40 -6.02 7.51
N ASP A 37 -12.99 -6.09 8.77
CA ASP A 37 -13.78 -5.65 9.93
C ASP A 37 -14.29 -4.21 9.82
N LEU A 38 -13.41 -3.27 9.42
CA LEU A 38 -13.77 -1.86 9.32
C LEU A 38 -14.83 -1.64 8.22
N ALA A 39 -14.65 -2.25 7.05
CA ALA A 39 -15.61 -2.17 5.95
C ALA A 39 -16.99 -2.78 6.30
N LEU A 40 -17.02 -3.72 7.25
CA LEU A 40 -18.24 -4.33 7.76
C LEU A 40 -18.87 -3.57 8.94
N GLY A 41 -18.24 -2.47 9.38
CA GLY A 41 -18.71 -1.63 10.49
C GLY A 41 -18.57 -2.28 11.86
N LEU A 42 -17.67 -3.26 12.00
CA LEU A 42 -17.43 -3.95 13.27
C LEU A 42 -16.73 -3.05 14.29
N ASP A 43 -16.99 -3.33 15.56
CA ASP A 43 -16.37 -2.67 16.72
C ASP A 43 -16.29 -3.68 17.88
N PRO A 44 -15.10 -4.09 18.34
CA PRO A 44 -13.78 -3.60 17.91
C PRO A 44 -13.38 -4.07 16.51
N VAL A 45 -12.45 -3.35 15.88
CA VAL A 45 -11.74 -3.76 14.65
C VAL A 45 -10.48 -4.52 15.06
N ASP A 46 -10.43 -5.84 14.84
CA ASP A 46 -9.30 -6.66 15.34
C ASP A 46 -7.99 -6.35 14.59
N ARG A 47 -8.12 -6.05 13.29
CA ARG A 47 -7.02 -5.62 12.42
C ARG A 47 -7.58 -4.70 11.33
N LEU A 48 -6.84 -3.66 11.00
CA LEU A 48 -7.20 -2.79 9.89
C LEU A 48 -6.60 -3.34 8.58
N ASP A 49 -7.46 -3.77 7.66
CA ASP A 49 -7.05 -4.31 6.36
C ASP A 49 -7.18 -3.24 5.27
N VAL A 50 -6.05 -2.87 4.67
CA VAL A 50 -5.95 -1.82 3.65
C VAL A 50 -5.35 -2.40 2.38
N TYR A 51 -5.98 -2.12 1.24
CA TYR A 51 -5.47 -2.48 -0.07
C TYR A 51 -5.10 -1.22 -0.84
N VAL A 52 -3.88 -1.18 -1.36
CA VAL A 52 -3.36 -0.08 -2.16
C VAL A 52 -2.97 -0.58 -3.54
N THR A 53 -3.59 0.00 -4.57
CA THR A 53 -3.13 -0.18 -5.93
C THR A 53 -2.10 0.89 -6.25
N LYS A 54 -0.91 0.47 -6.65
CA LYS A 54 0.14 1.35 -7.17
C LYS A 54 0.33 1.19 -8.67
N ASP A 55 0.89 2.24 -9.28
CA ASP A 55 1.40 2.16 -10.64
C ASP A 55 2.91 1.87 -10.66
N LEU A 56 3.36 1.35 -11.79
CA LEU A 56 4.79 1.15 -12.04
C LEU A 56 5.44 2.48 -12.43
N LEU A 57 6.57 2.77 -11.80
CA LEU A 57 7.44 3.84 -12.26
C LEU A 57 8.31 3.30 -13.42
N PHE A 58 8.42 4.09 -14.49
CA PHE A 58 9.30 3.83 -15.62
C PHE A 58 10.36 4.93 -15.75
N GLY A 59 11.02 5.22 -14.63
CA GLY A 59 12.07 6.21 -14.55
C GLY A 59 13.33 5.80 -15.32
N ARG A 60 14.18 6.78 -15.63
CA ARG A 60 15.45 6.59 -16.36
C ARG A 60 16.59 7.41 -15.75
N ASP A 61 16.51 7.69 -14.45
CA ASP A 61 17.54 8.46 -13.76
C ASP A 61 18.73 7.54 -13.37
N GLU A 62 19.64 7.36 -14.32
CA GLU A 62 20.85 6.55 -14.15
C GLU A 62 21.81 7.16 -13.12
N GLU A 63 21.82 8.49 -12.98
CA GLU A 63 22.69 9.17 -12.03
C GLU A 63 22.22 8.91 -10.60
N ALA A 64 20.92 9.04 -10.33
CA ALA A 64 20.35 8.68 -9.04
C ALA A 64 20.58 7.21 -8.72
N GLU A 65 20.35 6.31 -9.69
CA GLU A 65 20.57 4.87 -9.47
C GLU A 65 22.01 4.58 -9.05
N SER A 66 23.01 5.16 -9.74
CA SER A 66 24.42 4.97 -9.38
C SER A 66 24.70 5.49 -7.97
N LYS A 67 24.20 6.67 -7.63
CA LYS A 67 24.40 7.26 -6.29
C LYS A 67 23.82 6.39 -5.18
N PHE A 68 22.60 5.88 -5.34
CA PHE A 68 21.97 5.02 -4.32
C PHE A 68 22.59 3.63 -4.27
N ARG A 69 23.05 3.08 -5.40
CA ARG A 69 23.84 1.85 -5.40
C ARG A 69 25.14 2.01 -4.60
N ASP A 70 25.87 3.10 -4.81
CA ASP A 70 27.16 3.33 -4.16
C ASP A 70 27.00 3.66 -2.66
N SER A 71 25.97 4.42 -2.29
CA SER A 71 25.78 4.90 -0.91
C SER A 71 24.96 3.95 -0.03
N HIS A 72 23.95 3.26 -0.58
CA HIS A 72 23.01 2.43 0.17
C HIS A 72 23.06 0.95 -0.25
N GLY A 73 23.78 0.61 -1.32
CA GLY A 73 23.82 -0.76 -1.86
C GLY A 73 22.50 -1.19 -2.51
N VAL A 74 21.66 -0.25 -2.93
CA VAL A 74 20.32 -0.52 -3.47
C VAL A 74 20.22 -0.09 -4.93
N GLU A 75 19.74 -1.00 -5.78
CA GLU A 75 19.51 -0.74 -7.21
C GLU A 75 18.05 -0.32 -7.49
N GLY A 76 17.83 0.41 -8.59
CA GLY A 76 16.49 0.75 -9.07
C GLY A 76 15.89 2.06 -8.55
N VAL A 77 16.53 2.75 -7.61
CA VAL A 77 16.13 4.13 -7.26
C VAL A 77 16.32 5.06 -8.47
N GLY A 78 15.32 5.87 -8.79
CA GLY A 78 15.27 6.65 -10.03
C GLY A 78 14.69 5.91 -11.23
N LYS A 79 14.41 4.60 -11.09
CA LYS A 79 13.76 3.77 -12.12
C LYS A 79 12.41 3.23 -11.66
N THR A 80 12.41 2.47 -10.55
CA THR A 80 11.21 1.80 -9.99
C THR A 80 10.66 2.51 -8.76
N VAL A 81 11.47 3.34 -8.10
CA VAL A 81 11.08 4.25 -7.01
C VAL A 81 11.58 5.65 -7.31
N ARG A 82 10.83 6.68 -6.93
CA ARG A 82 11.20 8.09 -7.14
C ARG A 82 12.50 8.43 -6.42
N ALA A 83 13.43 9.06 -7.16
CA ALA A 83 14.72 9.46 -6.60
C ALA A 83 14.60 10.59 -5.57
N GLU A 84 13.70 11.56 -5.80
CA GLU A 84 13.46 12.67 -4.87
C GLU A 84 12.89 12.17 -3.54
N TRP A 85 11.84 11.34 -3.58
CA TRP A 85 11.34 10.63 -2.40
C TRP A 85 12.45 9.90 -1.63
N ALA A 86 13.30 9.13 -2.31
CA ALA A 86 14.35 8.36 -1.66
C ALA A 86 15.43 9.25 -1.01
N LYS A 87 15.67 10.46 -1.55
CA LYS A 87 16.57 11.45 -0.94
C LYS A 87 15.96 12.06 0.31
N ALA A 88 14.65 12.28 0.30
CA ALA A 88 13.91 12.87 1.42
C ALA A 88 13.65 11.85 2.55
N ASN A 89 13.52 10.56 2.21
CA ASN A 89 13.14 9.47 3.14
C ASN A 89 14.11 8.28 3.08
N PRO A 90 15.43 8.48 3.28
CA PRO A 90 16.42 7.40 3.17
C PRO A 90 16.19 6.26 4.18
N GLU A 91 15.64 6.56 5.36
CA GLU A 91 15.28 5.60 6.41
C GLU A 91 14.10 4.68 6.06
N SER A 92 13.26 5.10 5.11
CA SER A 92 12.12 4.33 4.61
C SER A 92 12.48 3.49 3.38
N LEU A 93 13.71 3.59 2.88
CA LEU A 93 14.17 2.80 1.76
C LEU A 93 14.23 1.31 2.14
N ARG A 94 13.59 0.46 1.33
CA ARG A 94 13.55 -0.99 1.50
C ARG A 94 13.94 -1.68 0.21
N ALA A 95 14.66 -2.79 0.34
CA ALA A 95 15.14 -3.58 -0.78
C ALA A 95 14.74 -5.05 -0.64
N THR A 96 14.54 -5.71 -1.77
CA THR A 96 14.39 -7.15 -1.83
C THR A 96 15.70 -7.84 -1.42
N PRO A 97 15.67 -9.16 -1.12
CA PRO A 97 16.89 -9.93 -0.90
C PRO A 97 17.88 -9.92 -2.07
N SER A 98 17.44 -9.58 -3.28
CA SER A 98 18.29 -9.43 -4.46
C SER A 98 18.93 -8.03 -4.60
N GLY A 99 18.80 -7.17 -3.59
CA GLY A 99 19.41 -5.82 -3.56
C GLY A 99 18.70 -4.77 -4.42
N HIS A 100 17.51 -5.08 -4.94
CA HIS A 100 16.71 -4.13 -5.72
C HIS A 100 15.71 -3.41 -4.82
N VAL A 101 15.49 -2.12 -5.02
CA VAL A 101 14.48 -1.37 -4.28
C VAL A 101 13.10 -2.01 -4.45
N ALA A 102 12.40 -2.18 -3.34
CA ALA A 102 11.09 -2.83 -3.28
C ALA A 102 10.01 -1.75 -3.10
N PRO A 103 9.31 -1.31 -4.16
CA PRO A 103 8.37 -0.19 -4.06
C PRO A 103 7.22 -0.47 -3.09
N GLU A 104 6.73 -1.71 -3.00
CA GLU A 104 5.69 -2.12 -2.05
C GLU A 104 6.17 -1.96 -0.60
N GLN A 105 7.41 -2.35 -0.30
CA GLN A 105 7.98 -2.24 1.04
C GLN A 105 8.34 -0.80 1.39
N CYS A 106 8.78 -0.01 0.41
CA CYS A 106 9.01 1.43 0.58
C CYS A 106 7.70 2.15 0.89
N LEU A 107 6.62 1.79 0.19
CA LEU A 107 5.31 2.37 0.43
C LEU A 107 4.78 2.01 1.82
N ALA A 108 4.93 0.74 2.23
CA ALA A 108 4.58 0.32 3.58
C ALA A 108 5.39 1.06 4.66
N ALA A 109 6.70 1.21 4.47
CA ALA A 109 7.56 1.95 5.40
C ALA A 109 7.25 3.46 5.45
N HIS A 110 6.73 4.03 4.37
CA HIS A 110 6.27 5.42 4.32
C HIS A 110 4.94 5.62 5.05
N LEU A 111 3.99 4.70 4.82
CA LEU A 111 2.61 4.88 5.28
C LEU A 111 2.37 4.39 6.72
N LEU A 112 3.15 3.43 7.19
CA LEU A 112 2.88 2.71 8.44
C LEU A 112 4.00 2.88 9.46
N GLU A 113 3.60 2.87 10.74
CA GLU A 113 4.55 2.73 11.84
C GLU A 113 4.97 1.25 12.02
N GLU A 114 6.17 1.03 12.55
CA GLU A 114 6.65 -0.33 12.80
C GLU A 114 5.80 -1.05 13.86
N GLY A 115 5.28 -2.23 13.50
CA GLY A 115 4.44 -3.04 14.39
C GLY A 115 2.99 -2.56 14.51
N GLU A 116 2.58 -1.60 13.69
CA GLU A 116 1.20 -1.15 13.61
C GLU A 116 0.27 -2.33 13.21
N PRO A 117 -0.86 -2.57 13.89
CA PRO A 117 -1.78 -3.67 13.58
C PRO A 117 -2.63 -3.40 12.32
N ILE A 118 -1.95 -3.08 11.22
CA ILE A 118 -2.49 -2.86 9.89
C ILE A 118 -1.93 -3.95 8.97
N HIS A 119 -2.82 -4.60 8.24
CA HIS A 119 -2.45 -5.43 7.11
C HIS A 119 -2.57 -4.63 5.84
N LEU A 120 -1.44 -4.20 5.31
CA LEU A 120 -1.36 -3.47 4.05
C LEU A 120 -1.00 -4.42 2.90
N GLU A 121 -1.92 -4.58 1.94
CA GLU A 121 -1.64 -5.24 0.68
C GLU A 121 -1.38 -4.20 -0.41
N VAL A 122 -0.17 -4.21 -0.99
CA VAL A 122 0.20 -3.33 -2.11
C VAL A 122 0.28 -4.15 -3.39
N CYS A 123 -0.49 -3.77 -4.41
CA CYS A 123 -0.55 -4.50 -5.68
C CYS A 123 -0.50 -3.55 -6.88
N ASN A 124 -0.20 -4.10 -8.06
CA ASN A 124 -0.33 -3.37 -9.33
C ASN A 124 -1.73 -3.49 -9.95
N ALA A 125 -2.51 -4.49 -9.51
CA ALA A 125 -3.86 -4.69 -9.99
C ALA A 125 -4.87 -3.89 -9.18
N SER A 126 -5.98 -3.50 -9.81
CA SER A 126 -7.11 -2.91 -9.11
C SER A 126 -7.62 -3.86 -8.02
N PHE A 127 -8.30 -3.30 -7.01
CA PHE A 127 -8.89 -4.11 -5.94
C PHE A 127 -9.88 -5.14 -6.51
N GLU A 128 -10.81 -4.70 -7.34
CA GLU A 128 -11.87 -5.53 -7.92
C GLU A 128 -11.34 -6.64 -8.83
N ASP A 129 -10.30 -6.37 -9.63
CA ASP A 129 -9.65 -7.39 -10.46
C ASP A 129 -8.95 -8.46 -9.60
N ASN A 130 -8.37 -8.06 -8.46
CA ASN A 130 -7.71 -8.98 -7.55
C ASN A 130 -8.73 -9.84 -6.79
N VAL A 131 -9.84 -9.25 -6.32
CA VAL A 131 -10.99 -9.99 -5.78
C VAL A 131 -11.44 -11.07 -6.76
N THR A 132 -11.67 -10.69 -8.03
CA THR A 132 -12.14 -11.61 -9.07
C THR A 132 -11.15 -12.75 -9.32
N ARG A 133 -9.88 -12.43 -9.56
CA ARG A 133 -8.85 -13.45 -9.87
C ARG A 133 -8.56 -14.38 -8.70
N ARG A 134 -8.59 -13.87 -7.45
CA ARG A 134 -8.42 -14.72 -6.27
C ARG A 134 -9.60 -15.65 -6.05
N LEU A 135 -10.83 -15.18 -6.29
CA LEU A 135 -12.02 -16.03 -6.25
C LEU A 135 -11.94 -17.16 -7.30
N GLU A 136 -11.55 -16.85 -8.54
CA GLU A 136 -11.35 -17.86 -9.59
C GLU A 136 -10.27 -18.88 -9.19
N GLY A 137 -9.14 -18.41 -8.65
CA GLY A 137 -8.06 -19.26 -8.17
C GLY A 137 -8.49 -20.17 -7.01
N ALA A 138 -9.23 -19.63 -6.05
CA ALA A 138 -9.76 -20.36 -4.90
C ALA A 138 -10.76 -21.43 -5.34
N ASN A 139 -11.68 -21.11 -6.26
CA ASN A 139 -12.62 -22.09 -6.81
C ASN A 139 -11.90 -23.23 -7.55
N ALA A 140 -10.81 -22.93 -8.26
CA ALA A 140 -10.05 -23.93 -9.00
C ALA A 140 -9.20 -24.85 -8.09
N ARG A 141 -8.70 -24.35 -6.96
CA ARG A 141 -7.74 -25.06 -6.09
C ARG A 141 -8.31 -25.47 -4.73
N GLY A 142 -9.50 -25.00 -4.37
CA GLY A 142 -10.10 -25.18 -3.05
C GLY A 142 -9.52 -24.30 -1.94
N SER A 143 -8.75 -23.25 -2.28
CA SER A 143 -8.06 -22.35 -1.33
C SER A 143 -8.88 -21.10 -0.99
N TYR A 144 -10.03 -21.29 -0.35
CA TYR A 144 -10.98 -20.20 -0.05
C TYR A 144 -10.46 -19.19 0.99
N GLU A 145 -9.47 -19.56 1.79
CA GLU A 145 -8.74 -18.69 2.71
C GLU A 145 -7.91 -17.60 2.01
N GLU A 146 -7.62 -17.76 0.72
CA GLU A 146 -6.85 -16.78 -0.07
C GLU A 146 -7.73 -15.66 -0.67
N ILE A 147 -9.05 -15.75 -0.52
CA ILE A 147 -10.00 -14.79 -1.10
C ILE A 147 -9.87 -13.43 -0.41
N LEU A 148 -9.92 -12.38 -1.21
CA LEU A 148 -10.06 -11.01 -0.74
C LEU A 148 -11.55 -10.70 -0.55
N ASP A 149 -11.94 -10.14 0.60
CA ASP A 149 -13.36 -9.84 0.88
C ASP A 149 -13.91 -8.85 -0.17
N PRO A 150 -14.92 -9.22 -0.97
CA PRO A 150 -15.46 -8.36 -2.00
C PRO A 150 -16.20 -7.13 -1.44
N ARG A 151 -16.50 -7.09 -0.15
CA ARG A 151 -17.21 -5.97 0.51
C ARG A 151 -16.28 -4.82 0.87
N GLY A 152 -15.30 -4.54 0.01
CA GLY A 152 -14.38 -3.42 0.19
C GLY A 152 -15.08 -2.07 0.03
N VAL A 153 -14.54 -1.05 0.70
CA VAL A 153 -14.97 0.35 0.59
C VAL A 153 -13.85 1.15 -0.07
N CYS A 154 -14.18 1.82 -1.18
CA CYS A 154 -13.22 2.67 -1.90
C CYS A 154 -13.11 4.03 -1.22
N LEU A 155 -11.89 4.42 -0.88
CA LEU A 155 -11.61 5.67 -0.16
C LEU A 155 -10.88 6.68 -1.03
N TRP A 156 -10.07 6.19 -1.96
CA TRP A 156 -9.33 6.98 -2.93
C TRP A 156 -9.30 6.27 -4.27
N LEU A 157 -9.60 7.00 -5.34
CA LEU A 157 -9.54 6.50 -6.72
C LEU A 157 -9.08 7.61 -7.67
N ASP A 158 -7.98 7.37 -8.38
CA ASP A 158 -7.48 8.22 -9.48
C ASP A 158 -7.45 9.72 -9.12
N GLY A 159 -6.85 10.05 -7.97
CA GLY A 159 -6.69 11.44 -7.54
C GLY A 159 -7.91 12.03 -6.80
N ARG A 160 -8.92 11.21 -6.47
CA ARG A 160 -10.14 11.67 -5.80
C ARG A 160 -10.37 10.90 -4.51
N ARG A 161 -10.53 11.63 -3.41
CA ARG A 161 -11.01 11.11 -2.13
C ARG A 161 -12.52 10.90 -2.20
N SER A 162 -13.01 9.85 -1.55
CA SER A 162 -14.45 9.62 -1.38
C SER A 162 -15.06 10.67 -0.45
N GLU A 163 -16.26 11.16 -0.77
CA GLU A 163 -16.98 12.17 0.02
C GLU A 163 -17.82 11.55 1.16
N ASP A 164 -18.18 10.26 1.04
CA ASP A 164 -19.18 9.61 1.91
C ASP A 164 -18.67 8.33 2.61
N ALA A 165 -17.40 7.96 2.42
CA ALA A 165 -16.88 6.65 2.85
C ALA A 165 -16.22 6.60 4.24
N PHE A 166 -16.18 7.74 4.95
CA PHE A 166 -15.60 7.87 6.28
C PHE A 166 -16.70 8.07 7.33
#